data_AF-A0A971V4D7-F1
#
_entry.id   AF-A0A971V4D7-F1
#
_cell.length_a   1.000
_cell.length_b   1.000
_cell.length_c   1.000
_cell.angle_alpha   90.00
_cell.angle_beta   90.00
_cell.angle_gamma   90.00
#
_symmetry.space_group_name_H-M   'P 1'
#
loop_
_entity.id
_entity.type
_entity.pdbx_description
1 polymer ?
#
loop_
_entity_poly.entity_id
_entity_poly.type
_entity_poly.pdbx_seq_one_letter_code
_entity_poly.pdbx_strand_id
1 'polypeptide(L)'
;TIGRFSFADTRMLNSFIDFEDWKNQKSFFMKSFLEPGNRLPFYETVNDGYIDIDEERVYHLRYELEDHYGNRLTYHFTVTGKLQPIPEREGCDNRMRWNSYNSYSDTGFQLQISRGNLYDDICFSHTSTRSPNHYSDIHRINDTPVALHDRAEIWIGMHIDTLQNKQNLGIVRISNNGSESWIGGEYVHGGVSAAIRELGDRYAISADTVAPLITPIEEISWPSQKRIRIRLTDNKSGIRSFRGEINGEFVLFTHDSKSSLYTYHFDESRIEKGQLQLFTFTATDGAGNRTEYQYNFYY
;
A
#
# COMPACT_ATOMS: atom_id res chain seq x y z
N THR A 1 2.14 -1.33 -30.91
CA THR A 1 2.01 -0.17 -30.00
C THR A 1 0.84 -0.38 -29.05
N ILE A 2 1.08 -0.26 -27.74
CA ILE A 2 0.02 -0.39 -26.72
C ILE A 2 -0.82 0.89 -26.74
N GLY A 3 -2.02 0.82 -27.32
CA GLY A 3 -2.89 2.00 -27.51
C GLY A 3 -3.66 2.41 -26.26
N ARG A 4 -4.14 1.44 -25.47
CA ARG A 4 -4.88 1.64 -24.19
C ARG A 4 -4.79 0.38 -23.33
N PHE A 5 -4.66 0.54 -22.02
CA PHE A 5 -4.79 -0.54 -21.04
C PHE A 5 -5.59 -0.04 -19.82
N SER A 6 -6.27 -0.94 -19.10
CA SER A 6 -7.08 -0.57 -17.95
C SER A 6 -6.21 -0.08 -16.80
N PHE A 7 -6.67 0.94 -16.07
CA PHE A 7 -6.02 1.34 -14.82
C PHE A 7 -5.98 0.18 -13.81
N ALA A 8 -6.97 -0.69 -13.81
CA ALA A 8 -6.99 -1.89 -12.96
C ALA A 8 -5.82 -2.86 -13.28
N ASP A 9 -5.41 -2.92 -14.54
CA ASP A 9 -4.32 -3.80 -14.99
C ASP A 9 -2.93 -3.21 -14.73
N THR A 10 -2.82 -1.94 -14.29
CA THR A 10 -1.54 -1.30 -13.97
C THR A 10 -0.72 -2.09 -12.97
N ARG A 11 -1.37 -2.77 -12.01
CA ARG A 11 -0.68 -3.55 -10.99
C ARG A 11 -0.01 -4.81 -11.55
N MET A 12 -0.43 -5.27 -12.72
CA MET A 12 0.19 -6.40 -13.41
C MET A 12 1.65 -6.08 -13.79
N LEU A 13 2.05 -4.80 -13.81
CA LEU A 13 3.46 -4.39 -13.94
C LEU A 13 4.37 -5.01 -12.87
N ASN A 14 3.84 -5.37 -11.69
CA ASN A 14 4.62 -6.07 -10.66
C ASN A 14 5.09 -7.46 -11.11
N SER A 15 4.41 -8.09 -12.08
CA SER A 15 4.85 -9.36 -12.70
C SER A 15 5.83 -9.14 -13.86
N PHE A 16 5.93 -7.91 -14.37
CA PHE A 16 6.87 -7.55 -15.44
C PHE A 16 8.27 -7.26 -14.90
N ILE A 17 8.38 -6.92 -13.61
CA ILE A 17 9.64 -6.56 -12.96
C ILE A 17 10.08 -7.61 -11.96
N ASP A 18 11.37 -7.57 -11.59
CA ASP A 18 11.81 -8.16 -10.33
C ASP A 18 11.28 -7.34 -9.15
N PHE A 19 10.15 -7.78 -8.58
CA PHE A 19 9.48 -7.06 -7.51
C PHE A 19 10.27 -7.06 -6.20
N GLU A 20 11.00 -8.14 -5.91
CA GLU A 20 11.83 -8.24 -4.70
C GLU A 20 12.97 -7.23 -4.77
N ASP A 21 13.69 -7.21 -5.89
CA ASP A 21 14.78 -6.27 -6.11
C ASP A 21 14.29 -4.82 -6.11
N TRP A 22 13.15 -4.55 -6.77
CA TRP A 22 12.51 -3.24 -6.72
C TRP A 22 12.13 -2.81 -5.31
N LYS A 23 11.52 -3.70 -4.52
CA LYS A 23 11.07 -3.35 -3.17
C LYS A 23 12.27 -3.03 -2.28
N ASN A 24 13.32 -3.84 -2.34
CA ASN A 24 14.49 -3.76 -1.46
C ASN A 24 15.50 -2.70 -1.90
N GLN A 25 15.77 -2.57 -3.20
CA GLN A 25 16.87 -1.76 -3.74
C GLN A 25 16.42 -0.57 -4.59
N LYS A 26 15.12 -0.48 -4.94
CA LYS A 26 14.59 0.53 -5.87
C LYS A 26 15.22 0.47 -7.27
N SER A 27 15.74 -0.69 -7.65
CA SER A 27 16.22 -0.99 -8.99
C SER A 27 15.10 -1.64 -9.82
N PHE A 28 15.14 -1.43 -11.13
CA PHE A 28 14.12 -1.92 -12.06
C PHE A 28 14.77 -2.88 -13.06
N PHE A 29 14.54 -4.18 -12.86
CA PHE A 29 14.86 -5.21 -13.83
C PHE A 29 13.58 -5.69 -14.51
N MET A 30 13.57 -5.68 -15.85
CA MET A 30 12.48 -6.25 -16.63
C MET A 30 12.72 -7.74 -16.80
N LYS A 31 11.72 -8.56 -16.48
CA LYS A 31 11.74 -9.99 -16.74
C LYS A 31 11.63 -10.23 -18.25
N SER A 32 12.38 -11.21 -18.74
CA SER A 32 12.31 -11.66 -20.14
C SER A 32 11.49 -12.94 -20.31
N PHE A 33 10.76 -13.31 -19.27
CA PHE A 33 9.79 -14.40 -19.25
C PHE A 33 8.47 -13.90 -18.65
N LEU A 34 7.39 -14.61 -18.95
CA LEU A 34 6.05 -14.31 -18.52
C LEU A 34 5.69 -15.19 -17.31
N GLU A 35 5.38 -14.56 -16.18
CA GLU A 35 4.83 -15.27 -15.03
C GLU A 35 3.42 -15.79 -15.33
N PRO A 36 3.05 -16.98 -14.84
CA PRO A 36 1.81 -17.65 -15.26
C PRO A 36 0.53 -16.89 -14.85
N GLY A 37 0.60 -16.07 -13.80
CA GLY A 37 -0.49 -15.20 -13.37
C GLY A 37 -0.60 -13.88 -14.13
N ASN A 38 0.35 -13.55 -15.01
CA ASN A 38 0.31 -12.33 -15.81
C ASN A 38 -0.70 -12.48 -16.95
N ARG A 39 -1.61 -11.50 -17.07
CA ARG A 39 -2.71 -11.52 -18.06
C ARG A 39 -2.66 -10.37 -19.05
N LEU A 40 -1.55 -9.64 -19.12
CA LEU A 40 -1.47 -8.52 -20.06
C LEU A 40 -1.52 -9.05 -21.50
N PRO A 41 -2.39 -8.49 -22.36
CA PRO A 41 -2.68 -9.06 -23.67
C PRO A 41 -1.63 -8.72 -24.74
N PHE A 42 -0.58 -8.00 -24.39
CA PHE A 42 0.38 -7.45 -25.36
C PHE A 42 1.69 -8.24 -25.47
N TYR A 43 1.82 -9.36 -24.76
CA TYR A 43 2.97 -10.23 -24.88
C TYR A 43 2.84 -11.13 -26.11
N GLU A 44 3.88 -11.11 -26.94
CA GLU A 44 4.10 -12.11 -27.99
C GLU A 44 5.27 -12.98 -27.54
N THR A 45 5.00 -14.21 -27.11
CA THR A 45 6.00 -15.10 -26.50
C THR A 45 6.00 -16.47 -27.18
N VAL A 46 7.16 -17.10 -27.17
CA VAL A 46 7.34 -18.53 -27.41
C VAL A 46 7.77 -19.14 -26.09
N ASN A 47 7.13 -20.22 -25.66
CA ASN A 47 7.44 -20.90 -24.39
C ASN A 47 7.47 -19.92 -23.19
N ASP A 48 6.55 -18.96 -23.16
CA ASP A 48 6.48 -17.91 -22.11
C ASP A 48 7.79 -17.13 -21.89
N GLY A 49 8.68 -17.09 -22.90
CA GLY A 49 9.98 -16.43 -22.82
C GLY A 49 11.08 -17.24 -22.14
N TYR A 50 10.81 -18.49 -21.72
CA TYR A 50 11.83 -19.40 -21.22
C TYR A 50 12.70 -19.92 -22.37
N ILE A 51 14.02 -19.88 -22.15
CA ILE A 51 15.03 -20.37 -23.09
C ILE A 51 15.69 -21.60 -22.47
N ASP A 52 15.53 -22.75 -23.12
CA ASP A 52 16.18 -23.98 -22.71
C ASP A 52 17.63 -24.02 -23.21
N ILE A 53 18.56 -24.31 -22.29
CA ILE A 53 19.98 -24.51 -22.56
C ILE A 53 20.27 -25.99 -22.31
N ASP A 54 20.06 -26.82 -23.34
CA ASP A 54 20.04 -28.28 -23.27
C ASP A 54 21.28 -28.95 -23.89
N GLU A 55 22.04 -28.21 -24.71
CA GLU A 55 23.29 -28.65 -25.32
C GLU A 55 24.51 -27.86 -24.84
N GLU A 56 25.67 -28.52 -24.79
CA GLU A 56 26.97 -27.88 -24.54
C GLU A 56 27.47 -27.11 -25.77
N ARG A 57 26.98 -25.88 -25.93
CA ARG A 57 27.40 -24.99 -27.01
C ARG A 57 27.30 -23.53 -26.63
N VAL A 58 27.80 -22.66 -27.50
CA VAL A 58 27.58 -21.22 -27.40
C VAL A 58 26.24 -20.88 -28.05
N TYR A 59 25.40 -20.18 -27.29
CA TYR A 59 24.13 -19.62 -27.73
C TYR A 59 24.34 -18.13 -27.95
N HIS A 60 23.99 -17.63 -29.13
CA HIS A 60 24.06 -16.22 -29.47
C HIS A 60 22.68 -15.59 -29.28
N LEU A 61 22.58 -14.66 -28.34
CA LEU A 61 21.34 -13.96 -28.00
C LEU A 61 21.46 -12.47 -28.33
N ARG A 62 20.32 -11.81 -28.50
CA ARG A 62 20.27 -10.36 -28.59
C ARG A 62 18.99 -9.81 -27.96
N TYR A 63 19.11 -8.62 -27.38
CA TYR A 63 17.96 -7.79 -27.01
C TYR A 63 17.76 -6.71 -28.08
N GLU A 64 16.50 -6.50 -28.46
CA GLU A 64 16.08 -5.39 -29.31
C GLU A 64 15.09 -4.53 -28.54
N LEU A 65 15.41 -3.25 -28.37
CA LEU A 65 14.55 -2.26 -27.72
C LEU A 65 14.14 -1.23 -28.76
N GLU A 66 12.84 -1.02 -28.92
CA GLU A 66 12.28 -0.06 -29.87
C GLU A 66 11.44 0.98 -29.14
N ASP A 67 11.67 2.26 -29.41
CA ASP A 67 10.86 3.34 -28.85
C ASP A 67 9.60 3.63 -29.68
N HIS A 68 8.74 4.54 -29.21
CA HIS A 68 7.50 4.89 -29.90
C HIS A 68 7.72 5.53 -31.29
N TYR A 69 8.91 6.09 -31.53
CA TYR A 69 9.29 6.70 -32.80
C TYR A 69 9.96 5.70 -33.76
N GLY A 70 10.09 4.43 -33.35
CA GLY A 70 10.70 3.36 -34.14
C GLY A 70 12.22 3.32 -34.05
N ASN A 71 12.84 4.06 -33.13
CA ASN A 71 14.29 3.96 -32.93
C ASN A 71 14.62 2.65 -32.22
N ARG A 72 15.48 1.83 -32.83
CA ARG A 72 15.85 0.51 -32.33
C ARG A 72 17.29 0.45 -31.83
N LEU A 73 17.49 0.01 -30.59
CA LEU A 73 18.78 -0.38 -30.03
C LEU A 73 18.87 -1.90 -30.02
N THR A 74 19.97 -2.46 -30.52
CA THR A 74 20.24 -3.91 -30.46
C THR A 74 21.49 -4.20 -29.64
N TYR A 75 21.37 -5.07 -28.64
CA TYR A 75 22.47 -5.51 -27.79
C TYR A 75 22.70 -7.01 -27.98
N HIS A 76 23.91 -7.42 -28.33
CA HIS A 76 24.27 -8.83 -28.56
C HIS A 76 25.08 -9.38 -27.40
N PHE A 77 24.81 -10.62 -27.02
CA PHE A 77 25.56 -11.34 -25.99
C PHE A 77 25.54 -12.84 -26.24
N THR A 78 26.36 -13.59 -25.50
CA THR A 78 26.44 -15.04 -25.63
C THR A 78 26.23 -15.72 -24.28
N VAL A 79 25.50 -16.82 -24.29
CA VAL A 79 25.37 -17.76 -23.16
C VAL A 79 26.09 -19.04 -23.53
N THR A 80 27.01 -19.52 -22.69
CA THR A 80 27.70 -20.79 -22.94
C THR A 80 27.04 -21.89 -22.13
N GLY A 81 26.34 -22.80 -22.81
CA GLY A 81 25.81 -24.01 -22.21
C GLY A 81 26.95 -24.93 -21.78
N LYS A 82 26.91 -25.38 -20.54
CA LYS A 82 27.83 -26.36 -19.96
C LYS A 82 27.01 -27.40 -19.23
N LEU A 83 27.40 -28.67 -19.33
CA LEU A 83 26.74 -29.72 -18.58
C LEU A 83 26.97 -29.47 -17.08
N GLN A 84 25.88 -29.40 -16.34
CA GLN A 84 25.91 -29.22 -14.88
C GLN A 84 24.79 -30.03 -14.23
N PRO A 85 25.01 -30.54 -12.99
CA PRO A 85 23.94 -31.18 -12.25
C PRO A 85 22.83 -30.15 -11.97
N ILE A 86 21.58 -30.55 -12.24
CA ILE A 86 20.42 -29.72 -11.89
C ILE A 86 20.28 -29.78 -10.36
N PRO A 87 20.29 -28.64 -9.65
CA PRO A 87 20.13 -28.63 -8.21
C PRO A 87 18.77 -29.21 -7.83
N GLU A 88 18.72 -30.03 -6.77
CA GLU A 88 17.44 -30.45 -6.20
C GLU A 88 16.69 -29.23 -5.69
N ARG A 89 15.38 -29.18 -5.98
CA ARG A 89 14.54 -28.11 -5.45
C ARG A 89 14.41 -28.30 -3.95
N GLU A 90 14.59 -27.22 -3.20
CA GLU A 90 14.31 -27.22 -1.76
C GLU A 90 12.86 -27.65 -1.51
N GLY A 91 12.67 -28.41 -0.42
CA GLY A 91 11.34 -28.79 0.04
C GLY A 91 10.51 -27.55 0.36
N CYS A 92 9.20 -27.63 0.08
CA CYS A 92 8.28 -26.55 0.40
C CYS A 92 7.12 -27.06 1.24
N ASP A 93 7.10 -26.67 2.51
CA ASP A 93 6.06 -27.10 3.45
C ASP A 93 4.71 -26.45 3.13
N ASN A 94 4.71 -25.15 2.82
CA ASN A 94 3.49 -24.37 2.58
C ASN A 94 3.47 -23.81 1.16
N ARG A 95 3.29 -24.67 0.16
CA ARG A 95 3.18 -24.22 -1.23
C ARG A 95 1.83 -23.52 -1.47
N MET A 96 1.88 -22.26 -1.89
CA MET A 96 0.71 -21.50 -2.32
C MET A 96 0.71 -21.39 -3.85
N ARG A 97 -0.39 -21.79 -4.48
CA ARG A 97 -0.50 -21.80 -5.94
C ARG A 97 -1.10 -20.51 -6.47
N TRP A 98 -0.56 -20.01 -7.57
CA TRP A 98 -1.02 -18.73 -8.13
C TRP A 98 -2.48 -18.75 -8.60
N ASN A 99 -2.92 -19.89 -9.11
CA ASN A 99 -4.26 -20.10 -9.68
C ASN A 99 -5.26 -20.72 -8.70
N SER A 100 -4.96 -20.73 -7.40
CA SER A 100 -5.80 -21.29 -6.35
C SER A 100 -6.14 -20.25 -5.28
N TYR A 101 -7.22 -20.51 -4.56
CA TYR A 101 -7.42 -19.88 -3.26
C TYR A 101 -6.41 -20.50 -2.28
N ASN A 102 -5.64 -19.65 -1.59
CA ASN A 102 -4.66 -20.08 -0.61
C ASN A 102 -5.04 -19.54 0.77
N SER A 103 -4.86 -20.36 1.80
CA SER A 103 -5.09 -19.97 3.18
C SER A 103 -3.99 -20.53 4.07
N TYR A 104 -3.62 -19.77 5.10
CA TYR A 104 -2.70 -20.21 6.13
C TYR A 104 -3.26 -19.84 7.50
N SER A 105 -3.00 -20.68 8.50
CA SER A 105 -3.43 -20.45 9.87
C SER A 105 -2.37 -20.96 10.82
N ASP A 106 -2.05 -20.14 11.81
CA ASP A 106 -1.18 -20.46 12.92
C ASP A 106 -1.74 -19.78 14.19
N THR A 107 -1.13 -20.04 15.34
CA THR A 107 -1.53 -19.45 16.62
C THR A 107 -1.52 -17.92 16.52
N GLY A 108 -2.69 -17.32 16.66
CA GLY A 108 -2.86 -15.87 16.60
C GLY A 108 -2.72 -15.25 15.21
N PHE A 109 -2.73 -16.04 14.12
CA PHE A 109 -2.59 -15.51 12.77
C PHE A 109 -3.39 -16.29 11.72
N GLN A 110 -4.03 -15.57 10.81
CA GLN A 110 -4.65 -16.14 9.61
C GLN A 110 -4.34 -15.28 8.39
N LEU A 111 -4.19 -15.93 7.24
CA LEU A 111 -3.99 -15.31 5.93
C LEU A 111 -4.91 -15.97 4.91
N GLN A 112 -5.54 -15.17 4.06
CA GLN A 112 -6.37 -15.61 2.95
C GLN A 112 -5.99 -14.86 1.68
N ILE A 113 -5.63 -15.60 0.63
CA ILE A 113 -5.26 -15.09 -0.68
C ILE A 113 -6.23 -15.66 -1.70
N SER A 114 -7.02 -14.79 -2.31
CA SER A 114 -7.96 -15.15 -3.37
C SER A 114 -7.27 -15.74 -4.60
N ARG A 115 -8.04 -16.54 -5.35
CA ARG A 115 -7.58 -17.15 -6.60
C ARG A 115 -7.08 -16.11 -7.61
N GLY A 116 -5.90 -16.34 -8.18
CA GLY A 116 -5.32 -15.47 -9.20
C GLY A 116 -4.68 -14.20 -8.66
N ASN A 117 -4.47 -14.12 -7.33
CA ASN A 117 -3.90 -12.96 -6.68
C ASN A 117 -2.35 -12.99 -6.62
N LEU A 118 -1.74 -14.18 -6.72
CA LEU A 118 -0.29 -14.29 -6.92
C LEU A 118 0.01 -14.34 -8.42
N TYR A 119 1.19 -13.87 -8.80
CA TYR A 119 1.68 -13.94 -10.18
C TYR A 119 2.39 -15.25 -10.50
N ASP A 120 2.99 -15.89 -9.50
CA ASP A 120 3.58 -17.24 -9.59
C ASP A 120 3.36 -17.99 -8.27
N ASP A 121 3.58 -19.31 -8.30
CA ASP A 121 3.59 -20.14 -7.10
C ASP A 121 4.67 -19.65 -6.13
N ILE A 122 4.37 -19.67 -4.83
CA ILE A 122 5.35 -19.32 -3.80
C ILE A 122 5.48 -20.45 -2.77
N CYS A 123 6.67 -20.55 -2.19
CA CYS A 123 6.83 -21.26 -0.93
C CYS A 123 6.62 -20.30 0.22
N PHE A 124 5.45 -20.35 0.85
CA PHE A 124 5.08 -19.40 1.89
C PHE A 124 5.76 -19.74 3.21
N SER A 125 6.27 -18.72 3.89
CA SER A 125 6.76 -18.84 5.26
C SER A 125 6.04 -17.85 6.19
N HIS A 126 5.92 -18.23 7.46
CA HIS A 126 5.39 -17.36 8.50
C HIS A 126 6.17 -17.60 9.78
N THR A 127 6.47 -16.51 10.49
CA THR A 127 7.07 -16.58 11.82
C THR A 127 6.41 -15.55 12.73
N SER A 128 6.37 -15.86 14.03
CA SER A 128 5.84 -14.98 15.08
C SER A 128 6.92 -14.74 16.14
N THR A 129 7.03 -13.49 16.60
CA THR A 129 7.91 -13.11 17.72
C THR A 129 7.13 -12.31 18.75
N ARG A 130 7.21 -12.72 20.02
CA ARG A 130 6.56 -12.03 21.14
C ARG A 130 6.96 -10.56 21.20
N SER A 131 5.98 -9.67 21.31
CA SER A 131 6.23 -8.23 21.49
C SER A 131 5.50 -7.68 22.72
N PRO A 132 6.22 -7.06 23.67
CA PRO A 132 5.59 -6.40 24.81
C PRO A 132 5.02 -5.01 24.46
N ASN A 133 5.42 -4.44 23.32
CA ASN A 133 5.03 -3.08 22.91
C ASN A 133 3.80 -3.05 22.01
N HIS A 134 3.23 -4.21 21.70
CA HIS A 134 2.09 -4.39 20.82
C HIS A 134 1.01 -5.23 21.51
N TYR A 135 -0.21 -5.14 20.99
CA TYR A 135 -1.35 -5.92 21.47
C TYR A 135 -1.36 -7.35 20.91
N SER A 136 -0.50 -7.64 19.93
CA SER A 136 -0.25 -8.95 19.34
C SER A 136 1.24 -9.25 19.26
N ASP A 137 1.59 -10.51 19.02
CA ASP A 137 2.94 -10.83 18.58
C ASP A 137 3.23 -10.15 17.21
N ILE A 138 4.51 -10.02 16.86
CA ILE A 138 4.91 -9.52 15.55
C ILE A 138 4.98 -10.70 14.59
N HIS A 139 4.14 -10.67 13.56
CA HIS A 139 4.06 -11.71 12.53
C HIS A 139 4.82 -11.27 11.29
N ARG A 140 5.84 -12.02 10.89
CA ARG A 140 6.47 -11.90 9.56
C ARG A 140 5.69 -12.77 8.58
N ILE A 141 5.18 -12.15 7.53
CA ILE A 141 4.37 -12.82 6.51
C ILE A 141 5.23 -12.94 5.25
N ASN A 142 5.79 -14.12 5.02
CA ASN A 142 6.82 -14.43 4.02
C ASN A 142 8.20 -13.82 4.30
N ASP A 143 9.26 -14.52 3.88
CA ASP A 143 10.63 -14.04 4.04
C ASP A 143 11.02 -13.00 3.00
N THR A 144 10.56 -13.18 1.76
CA THR A 144 10.84 -12.27 0.64
C THR A 144 9.61 -11.46 0.25
N PRO A 145 9.80 -10.28 -0.35
CA PRO A 145 8.71 -9.52 -0.95
C PRO A 145 7.91 -10.31 -1.99
N VAL A 146 6.58 -10.31 -1.87
CA VAL A 146 5.69 -10.84 -2.92
C VAL A 146 4.57 -9.85 -3.16
N ALA A 147 4.38 -9.42 -4.40
CA ALA A 147 3.28 -8.54 -4.78
C ALA A 147 1.98 -9.35 -4.97
N LEU A 148 0.86 -8.83 -4.48
CA LEU A 148 -0.46 -9.47 -4.63
C LEU A 148 -1.37 -8.66 -5.55
N HIS A 149 -1.77 -9.17 -6.71
CA HIS A 149 -2.51 -8.47 -7.76
C HIS A 149 -3.65 -7.58 -7.25
N ASP A 150 -4.35 -8.07 -6.24
CA ASP A 150 -5.35 -7.43 -5.40
C ASP A 150 -5.03 -7.71 -3.90
N ARG A 151 -5.95 -7.36 -3.02
CA ARG A 151 -5.80 -7.50 -1.57
C ARG A 151 -5.85 -8.96 -1.11
N ALA A 152 -5.01 -9.31 -0.14
CA ALA A 152 -5.18 -10.48 0.72
C ALA A 152 -5.67 -10.04 2.09
N GLU A 153 -6.47 -10.88 2.74
CA GLU A 153 -6.97 -10.63 4.08
C GLU A 153 -6.07 -11.30 5.11
N ILE A 154 -5.70 -10.54 6.14
CA ILE A 154 -5.04 -11.08 7.33
C ILE A 154 -5.93 -10.87 8.54
N TRP A 155 -5.79 -11.77 9.51
CA TRP A 155 -6.29 -11.60 10.86
C TRP A 155 -5.16 -11.86 11.83
N ILE A 156 -4.97 -10.96 12.79
CA ILE A 156 -4.00 -11.08 13.86
C ILE A 156 -4.77 -11.15 15.17
N GLY A 157 -4.48 -12.15 16.00
CA GLY A 157 -5.07 -12.32 17.32
C GLY A 157 -4.35 -11.46 18.36
N MET A 158 -5.10 -10.90 19.29
CA MET A 158 -4.53 -10.18 20.43
C MET A 158 -4.07 -11.16 21.51
N HIS A 159 -2.98 -10.82 22.20
CA HIS A 159 -2.54 -11.53 23.41
C HIS A 159 -2.72 -10.71 24.69
N ILE A 160 -3.01 -9.41 24.56
CA ILE A 160 -3.36 -8.50 25.65
C ILE A 160 -4.60 -7.73 25.21
N ASP A 161 -5.66 -7.81 26.01
CA ASP A 161 -6.87 -7.01 25.83
C ASP A 161 -6.98 -5.99 26.97
N THR A 162 -6.50 -4.76 26.74
CA THR A 162 -6.53 -3.69 27.75
C THR A 162 -7.31 -2.45 27.31
N LEU A 163 -7.63 -2.32 26.02
CA LEU A 163 -8.35 -1.14 25.51
C LEU A 163 -9.86 -1.32 25.62
N GLN A 164 -10.51 -0.34 26.24
CA GLN A 164 -11.97 -0.27 26.31
C GLN A 164 -12.58 0.00 24.94
N ASN A 165 -12.04 0.98 24.19
CA ASN A 165 -12.50 1.27 22.84
C ASN A 165 -11.70 0.47 21.80
N LYS A 166 -12.36 -0.50 21.18
CA LYS A 166 -11.76 -1.35 20.14
C LYS A 166 -11.59 -0.66 18.80
N GLN A 167 -12.29 0.44 18.55
CA GLN A 167 -12.15 1.20 17.31
C GLN A 167 -10.76 1.83 17.16
N ASN A 168 -10.08 2.05 18.29
CA ASN A 168 -8.72 2.59 18.30
C ASN A 168 -7.63 1.56 17.95
N LEU A 169 -7.99 0.28 17.79
CA LEU A 169 -7.06 -0.77 17.41
C LEU A 169 -6.90 -0.83 15.88
N GLY A 170 -5.70 -1.15 15.44
CA GLY A 170 -5.41 -1.37 14.03
C GLY A 170 -4.11 -2.14 13.85
N ILE A 171 -3.95 -2.71 12.66
CA ILE A 171 -2.70 -3.34 12.27
C ILE A 171 -1.72 -2.26 11.83
N VAL A 172 -0.48 -2.39 12.28
CA VAL A 172 0.67 -1.63 11.78
C VAL A 172 1.59 -2.56 11.00
N ARG A 173 2.15 -2.05 9.91
CA ARG A 173 3.28 -2.66 9.21
C ARG A 173 4.57 -2.11 9.79
N ILE A 174 5.49 -2.99 10.16
CA ILE A 174 6.78 -2.69 10.76
C ILE A 174 7.87 -2.96 9.72
N SER A 175 8.49 -1.89 9.24
CA SER A 175 9.58 -2.00 8.27
C SER A 175 10.89 -2.49 8.93
N ASN A 176 11.92 -2.78 8.14
CA ASN A 176 13.20 -3.29 8.65
C ASN A 176 13.91 -2.32 9.61
N ASN A 177 13.73 -1.00 9.45
CA ASN A 177 14.31 0.00 10.36
C ASN A 177 13.47 0.24 11.63
N GLY A 178 12.38 -0.52 11.82
CA GLY A 178 11.50 -0.42 12.98
C GLY A 178 10.41 0.66 12.87
N SER A 179 10.38 1.46 11.79
CA SER A 179 9.28 2.40 11.56
C SER A 179 7.97 1.66 11.32
N GLU A 180 6.92 2.19 11.94
CA GLU A 180 5.56 1.67 11.83
C GLU A 180 4.74 2.52 10.87
N SER A 181 3.90 1.85 10.08
CA SER A 181 2.90 2.49 9.23
C SER A 181 1.53 1.90 9.50
N TRP A 182 0.53 2.77 9.67
CA TRP A 182 -0.84 2.34 9.95
C TRP A 182 -1.46 1.69 8.72
N ILE A 183 -1.85 0.42 8.85
CA ILE A 183 -2.65 -0.30 7.85
C ILE A 183 -4.14 -0.15 8.18
N GLY A 184 -4.46 -0.02 9.47
CA GLY A 184 -5.83 0.01 9.97
C GLY A 184 -6.39 -1.40 10.13
N GLY A 185 -7.69 -1.55 9.93
CA GLY A 185 -8.39 -2.81 10.10
C GLY A 185 -9.58 -2.70 11.03
N GLU A 186 -10.28 -3.81 11.20
CA GLU A 186 -11.47 -3.90 12.02
C GLU A 186 -11.26 -4.93 13.13
N TYR A 187 -11.64 -4.58 14.35
CA TYR A 187 -11.61 -5.52 15.46
C TYR A 187 -12.69 -6.59 15.27
N VAL A 188 -12.27 -7.85 15.20
CA VAL A 188 -13.15 -9.01 15.03
C VAL A 188 -12.60 -10.21 15.79
N HIS A 189 -13.46 -10.86 16.57
CA HIS A 189 -13.20 -12.12 17.27
C HIS A 189 -11.90 -12.15 18.11
N GLY A 190 -11.64 -11.10 18.90
CA GLY A 190 -10.44 -11.05 19.75
C GLY A 190 -9.15 -10.70 19.01
N GLY A 191 -9.26 -10.26 17.76
CA GLY A 191 -8.15 -9.83 16.93
C GLY A 191 -8.53 -8.65 16.04
N VAL A 192 -7.66 -8.30 15.11
CA VAL A 192 -7.90 -7.28 14.09
C VAL A 192 -7.72 -7.91 12.71
N SER A 193 -8.65 -7.64 11.80
CA SER A 193 -8.56 -8.04 10.40
C SER A 193 -8.26 -6.84 9.50
N ALA A 194 -7.37 -7.01 8.52
CA ALA A 194 -7.05 -5.99 7.55
C ALA A 194 -6.62 -6.57 6.20
N ALA A 195 -6.76 -5.75 5.18
CA ALA A 195 -6.37 -6.07 3.82
C ALA A 195 -4.94 -5.58 3.48
N ILE A 196 -4.05 -6.49 3.07
CA ILE A 196 -2.68 -6.19 2.63
C ILE A 196 -2.51 -6.42 1.13
N ARG A 197 -1.52 -5.75 0.51
CA ARG A 197 -1.27 -5.82 -0.95
C ARG A 197 0.06 -6.45 -1.34
N GLU A 198 0.83 -6.82 -0.35
CA GLU A 198 2.15 -7.43 -0.49
C GLU A 198 2.47 -8.26 0.73
N LEU A 199 3.28 -9.30 0.52
CA LEU A 199 3.95 -10.07 1.56
C LEU A 199 5.41 -9.59 1.69
N GLY A 200 6.14 -10.18 2.62
CA GLY A 200 7.54 -9.91 2.93
C GLY A 200 7.75 -8.91 4.08
N ASP A 201 6.68 -8.52 4.78
CA ASP A 201 6.72 -7.54 5.87
C ASP A 201 6.32 -8.14 7.21
N ARG A 202 6.55 -7.35 8.26
CA ARG A 202 6.14 -7.66 9.63
C ARG A 202 4.91 -6.85 10.02
N TYR A 203 3.99 -7.48 10.74
CA TYR A 203 2.72 -6.89 11.14
C TYR A 203 2.42 -7.18 12.60
N ALA A 204 1.79 -6.22 13.28
CA ALA A 204 1.31 -6.38 14.65
C ALA A 204 0.10 -5.47 14.89
N ILE A 205 -0.61 -5.69 15.98
CA ILE A 205 -1.68 -4.82 16.43
C ILE A 205 -1.11 -3.71 17.30
N SER A 206 -1.45 -2.48 16.94
CA SER A 206 -1.16 -1.26 17.69
C SER A 206 -2.45 -0.51 17.96
N ALA A 207 -2.36 0.59 18.72
CA ALA A 207 -3.48 1.47 18.96
C ALA A 207 -3.13 2.93 18.75
N ASP A 208 -4.13 3.70 18.34
CA ASP A 208 -4.04 5.16 18.23
C ASP A 208 -5.23 5.80 18.94
N THR A 209 -4.94 6.57 19.99
CA THR A 209 -5.95 7.21 20.86
C THR A 209 -5.84 8.73 20.83
N VAL A 210 -4.99 9.30 19.96
CA VAL A 210 -4.74 10.74 19.91
C VAL A 210 -5.45 11.30 18.69
N ALA A 211 -6.34 12.26 18.91
CA ALA A 211 -7.06 12.89 17.81
C ALA A 211 -6.16 13.82 16.97
N PRO A 212 -6.48 14.03 15.68
CA PRO A 212 -5.76 14.98 14.83
C PRO A 212 -5.66 16.38 15.43
N LEU A 213 -4.55 17.06 15.17
CA LEU A 213 -4.35 18.44 15.57
C LEU A 213 -4.78 19.39 14.45
N ILE A 214 -5.72 20.29 14.77
CA ILE A 214 -6.16 21.39 13.91
C ILE A 214 -5.45 22.68 14.37
N THR A 215 -4.61 23.26 13.51
CA THR A 215 -3.91 24.52 13.79
C THR A 215 -4.35 25.61 12.80
N PRO A 216 -5.04 26.66 13.25
CA PRO A 216 -5.36 27.79 12.40
C PRO A 216 -4.11 28.59 12.02
N ILE A 217 -4.06 29.07 10.78
CA ILE A 217 -2.95 29.87 10.26
C ILE A 217 -3.43 31.29 10.04
N GLU A 218 -2.97 32.23 10.88
CA GLU A 218 -3.29 33.66 10.81
C GLU A 218 -4.81 33.94 10.79
N GLU A 219 -5.57 33.36 11.73
CA GLU A 219 -7.04 33.47 11.80
C GLU A 219 -7.59 34.90 11.77
N ILE A 220 -6.88 35.84 12.40
CA ILE A 220 -7.22 37.28 12.41
C ILE A 220 -7.19 37.88 10.99
N SER A 221 -6.33 37.34 10.11
CA SER A 221 -6.14 37.83 8.75
C SER A 221 -7.07 37.15 7.73
N TRP A 222 -7.87 36.15 8.10
CA TRP A 222 -8.72 35.45 7.15
C TRP A 222 -9.71 36.35 6.39
N PRO A 223 -10.41 37.31 7.05
CA PRO A 223 -11.36 38.17 6.36
C PRO A 223 -10.67 39.09 5.35
N SER A 224 -9.54 39.70 5.74
CA SER A 224 -8.80 40.63 4.88
C SER A 224 -8.10 39.91 3.71
N GLN A 225 -7.62 38.68 3.92
CA GLN A 225 -7.03 37.84 2.89
C GLN A 225 -8.07 37.06 2.06
N LYS A 226 -9.35 37.13 2.43
CA LYS A 226 -10.47 36.37 1.81
C LYS A 226 -10.18 34.87 1.70
N ARG A 227 -9.54 34.28 2.72
CA ARG A 227 -9.23 32.85 2.76
C ARG A 227 -9.07 32.34 4.19
N ILE A 228 -9.52 31.12 4.44
CA ILE A 228 -9.24 30.35 5.66
C ILE A 228 -8.12 29.37 5.38
N ARG A 229 -7.14 29.31 6.27
CA ARG A 229 -6.01 28.37 6.20
C ARG A 229 -5.90 27.58 7.49
N ILE A 230 -5.94 26.27 7.35
CA ILE A 230 -5.86 25.31 8.46
C ILE A 230 -4.72 24.34 8.17
N ARG A 231 -3.86 24.12 9.17
CA ARG A 231 -2.92 23.01 9.16
C ARG A 231 -3.53 21.86 9.95
N LEU A 232 -3.65 20.69 9.32
CA LEU A 232 -4.20 19.49 9.91
C LEU A 232 -3.12 18.41 9.92
N THR A 233 -2.77 17.91 11.10
CA THR A 233 -1.72 16.89 11.28
C THR A 233 -2.20 15.76 12.16
N ASP A 234 -1.70 14.56 11.89
CA ASP A 234 -1.94 13.34 12.65
C ASP A 234 -0.60 12.69 13.02
N ASN A 235 -0.53 12.00 14.15
CA ASN A 235 0.71 11.40 14.66
C ASN A 235 0.86 9.90 14.36
N LYS A 236 -0.18 9.21 13.86
CA LYS A 236 -0.14 7.75 13.68
C LYS A 236 -1.09 7.21 12.61
N SER A 237 -2.41 7.26 12.80
CA SER A 237 -3.38 6.59 11.92
C SER A 237 -3.73 7.33 10.63
N GLY A 238 -3.20 8.54 10.46
CA GLY A 238 -3.45 9.42 9.33
C GLY A 238 -4.84 10.05 9.34
N ILE A 239 -5.05 11.06 8.48
CA ILE A 239 -6.37 11.71 8.36
C ILE A 239 -7.28 10.87 7.48
N ARG A 240 -8.39 10.40 8.04
CA ARG A 240 -9.44 9.68 7.29
C ARG A 240 -10.41 10.63 6.60
N SER A 241 -10.84 11.67 7.31
CA SER A 241 -11.80 12.63 6.78
C SER A 241 -11.71 13.98 7.48
N PHE A 242 -12.08 15.04 6.76
CA PHE A 242 -12.26 16.36 7.33
C PHE A 242 -13.52 17.02 6.73
N ARG A 243 -14.06 18.02 7.42
CA ARG A 243 -15.21 18.79 6.96
C ARG A 243 -15.14 20.21 7.48
N GLY A 244 -15.21 21.18 6.56
CA GLY A 244 -15.31 22.60 6.88
C GLY A 244 -16.73 23.10 6.67
N GLU A 245 -17.18 23.98 7.56
CA GLU A 245 -18.47 24.64 7.49
C GLU A 245 -18.37 26.12 7.84
N ILE A 246 -19.22 26.93 7.23
CA ILE A 246 -19.50 28.31 7.64
C ILE A 246 -21.00 28.40 7.91
N ASN A 247 -21.38 28.82 9.12
CA ASN A 247 -22.77 28.88 9.60
C ASN A 247 -23.55 27.56 9.43
N GLY A 248 -22.86 26.42 9.59
CA GLY A 248 -23.45 25.09 9.42
C GLY A 248 -23.60 24.63 7.96
N GLU A 249 -23.14 25.42 6.99
CA GLU A 249 -23.10 25.01 5.59
C GLU A 249 -21.70 24.56 5.15
N PHE A 250 -21.63 23.45 4.43
CA PHE A 250 -20.36 22.89 3.94
C PHE A 250 -19.58 23.86 3.02
N VAL A 251 -18.27 23.97 3.22
CA VAL A 251 -17.35 24.70 2.32
C VAL A 251 -16.24 23.79 1.80
N LEU A 252 -15.88 23.97 0.53
CA LEU A 252 -14.89 23.12 -0.15
C LEU A 252 -13.47 23.64 0.07
N PHE A 253 -12.69 22.93 0.87
CA PHE A 253 -11.26 23.17 0.99
C PHE A 253 -10.49 22.53 -0.16
N THR A 254 -9.46 23.23 -0.62
CA THR A 254 -8.42 22.67 -1.49
C THR A 254 -7.22 22.26 -0.65
N HIS A 255 -6.60 21.14 -1.02
CA HIS A 255 -5.42 20.60 -0.38
C HIS A 255 -4.62 19.78 -1.39
N ASP A 256 -3.29 19.84 -1.28
CA ASP A 256 -2.37 18.95 -1.98
C ASP A 256 -2.10 17.73 -1.10
N SER A 257 -2.17 16.53 -1.68
CA SER A 257 -2.01 15.24 -0.96
C SER A 257 -0.73 15.09 -0.13
N LYS A 258 0.32 15.89 -0.38
CA LYS A 258 1.57 15.87 0.38
C LYS A 258 1.67 17.00 1.40
N SER A 259 0.66 17.86 1.48
CA SER A 259 0.63 19.05 2.32
C SER A 259 -0.35 18.86 3.47
N SER A 260 0.05 19.25 4.69
CA SER A 260 -0.87 19.34 5.83
C SER A 260 -1.73 20.61 5.80
N LEU A 261 -1.59 21.47 4.77
CA LEU A 261 -2.28 22.75 4.67
C LEU A 261 -3.54 22.64 3.79
N TYR A 262 -4.67 23.00 4.40
CA TYR A 262 -5.98 23.08 3.81
C TYR A 262 -6.34 24.55 3.65
N THR A 263 -6.76 24.94 2.43
CA THR A 263 -7.13 26.32 2.14
C THR A 263 -8.56 26.38 1.60
N TYR A 264 -9.36 27.27 2.16
CA TYR A 264 -10.65 27.65 1.59
C TYR A 264 -10.57 29.12 1.17
N HIS A 265 -10.91 29.39 -0.09
CA HIS A 265 -11.06 30.76 -0.60
C HIS A 265 -12.51 31.17 -0.47
N PHE A 266 -12.75 32.39 0.00
CA PHE A 266 -14.12 32.86 0.25
C PHE A 266 -14.94 32.87 -1.05
N ASP A 267 -16.08 32.21 -0.99
CA ASP A 267 -17.13 32.32 -1.98
C ASP A 267 -18.05 33.50 -1.63
N GLU A 268 -17.93 34.61 -2.35
CA GLU A 268 -18.72 35.83 -2.09
C GLU A 268 -20.23 35.60 -2.27
N SER A 269 -20.66 34.51 -2.93
CA SER A 269 -22.09 34.17 -3.03
C SER A 269 -22.64 33.50 -1.77
N ARG A 270 -21.77 33.07 -0.85
CA ARG A 270 -22.13 32.24 0.32
C ARG A 270 -21.77 32.88 1.66
N ILE A 271 -20.92 33.91 1.65
CA ILE A 271 -20.49 34.61 2.86
C ILE A 271 -20.90 36.07 2.76
N GLU A 272 -21.81 36.48 3.63
CA GLU A 272 -22.32 37.85 3.68
C GLU A 272 -21.31 38.80 4.35
N LYS A 273 -21.15 39.99 3.76
CA LYS A 273 -20.32 41.07 4.29
C LYS A 273 -21.06 41.85 5.38
N GLY A 274 -20.32 42.39 6.34
CA GLY A 274 -20.86 43.07 7.52
C GLY A 274 -21.51 42.14 8.55
N GLN A 275 -21.21 40.84 8.54
CA GLN A 275 -21.83 39.87 9.45
C GLN A 275 -20.82 39.01 10.19
N LEU A 276 -21.23 38.54 11.37
CA LEU A 276 -20.49 37.54 12.13
C LEU A 276 -20.71 36.16 11.50
N GLN A 277 -19.62 35.49 11.16
CA GLN A 277 -19.60 34.18 10.53
C GLN A 277 -19.00 33.16 11.52
N LEU A 278 -19.67 32.01 11.69
CA LEU A 278 -19.16 30.89 12.48
C LEU A 278 -18.49 29.86 11.57
N PHE A 279 -17.18 29.76 11.66
CA PHE A 279 -16.42 28.69 11.02
C PHE A 279 -16.33 27.47 11.94
N THR A 280 -16.58 26.28 11.40
CA THR A 280 -16.35 24.99 12.07
C THR A 280 -15.50 24.09 11.17
N PHE A 281 -14.44 23.51 11.72
CA PHE A 281 -13.62 22.51 11.04
C PHE A 281 -13.55 21.24 11.89
N THR A 282 -13.98 20.13 11.32
CA THR A 282 -13.93 18.81 11.93
C THR A 282 -12.91 17.95 11.21
N ALA A 283 -12.15 17.15 11.95
CA ALA A 283 -11.31 16.10 11.39
C ALA A 283 -11.45 14.78 12.18
N THR A 284 -11.30 13.66 11.47
CA THR A 284 -11.30 12.31 12.03
C THR A 284 -10.15 11.51 11.45
N ASP A 285 -9.41 10.79 12.29
CA ASP A 285 -8.28 9.95 11.88
C ASP A 285 -8.71 8.52 11.46
N GLY A 286 -7.72 7.70 11.10
CA GLY A 286 -7.91 6.30 10.73
C GLY A 286 -8.38 5.39 11.87
N ALA A 287 -8.18 5.80 13.13
CA ALA A 287 -8.59 5.09 14.34
C ALA A 287 -9.92 5.59 14.92
N GLY A 288 -10.55 6.58 14.28
CA GLY A 288 -11.85 7.13 14.66
C GLY A 288 -11.79 8.27 15.69
N ASN A 289 -10.61 8.76 16.08
CA ASN A 289 -10.50 9.91 16.97
C ASN A 289 -10.90 11.20 16.22
N ARG A 290 -11.66 12.08 16.88
CA ARG A 290 -12.24 13.28 16.28
C ARG A 290 -11.80 14.54 17.00
N THR A 291 -11.46 15.57 16.22
CA THR A 291 -11.20 16.94 16.71
C THR A 291 -12.11 17.92 15.99
N GLU A 292 -12.55 18.95 16.70
CA GLU A 292 -13.34 20.05 16.17
C GLU A 292 -12.71 21.37 16.57
N TYR A 293 -12.63 22.31 15.64
CA TYR A 293 -12.20 23.68 15.87
C TYR A 293 -13.30 24.63 15.41
N GLN A 294 -13.65 25.59 16.25
CA GLN A 294 -14.66 26.60 15.98
C GLN A 294 -14.06 27.99 16.14
N TYR A 295 -14.40 28.90 15.22
CA TYR A 295 -13.94 30.29 15.27
C TYR A 295 -14.98 31.23 14.69
N ASN A 296 -15.22 32.33 15.39
CA ASN A 296 -16.08 33.40 14.92
C ASN A 296 -15.22 34.50 14.29
N PHE A 297 -15.54 34.89 13.06
CA PHE A 297 -14.89 36.01 12.38
C PHE A 297 -15.93 36.95 11.78
N TYR A 298 -15.59 38.24 11.69
CA TYR A 298 -16.43 39.22 11.02
C TYR A 298 -15.92 39.41 9.59
N TYR A 299 -16.81 39.31 8.61
CA TYR A 299 -16.53 39.55 7.19
C TYR A 299 -17.54 40.56 6.65
#